data_AF-A0A6J7ZV64-F1
#
_entry.id   AF-A0A6J7ZV64-F1
#
_cell.length_a   1.000
_cell.length_b   1.000
_cell.length_c   1.000
_cell.angle_alpha   90.00
_cell.angle_beta   90.00
_cell.angle_gamma   90.00
#
_symmetry.space_group_name_H-M   'P 1'
#
loop_
_entity.id
_entity.type
_entity.pdbx_description
1 polymer ?
#
loop_
_entity_poly.entity_id
_entity_poly.type
_entity_poly.pdbx_seq_one_letter_code
_entity_poly.pdbx_strand_id
1 'polypeptide(L)'
;MIYIFYNETWGTVCDDSFDNIDAQVACRQLGYNNGIFAGSTTKSVEKQMWLDNVDCSGDENKLADCTHSGWGVEDCFRGEHVKIKCNNNTEGDVRLSSGKLEILHNNEWGTVCSDNFDKIEAQVACNQLGYSYGSVLEKTVATSTLRIWLSELRCNGGETKLSDCSHTDWGKHTCSHGNIVGIRCFEGNGV
;
A
#
# COMPACT_ATOMS: atom_id res chain seq x y z
N MET A 1 5.28 -6.93 15.31
CA MET A 1 4.31 -7.08 16.41
C MET A 1 4.23 -5.74 17.09
N ILE A 2 3.04 -5.29 17.43
CA ILE A 2 2.85 -4.01 18.11
C ILE A 2 2.47 -4.22 19.57
N TYR A 3 2.79 -3.22 20.38
CA TYR A 3 2.40 -3.16 21.77
C TYR A 3 1.80 -1.80 22.08
N ILE A 4 0.84 -1.78 22.99
CA ILE A 4 0.21 -0.57 23.50
C ILE A 4 0.45 -0.46 24.99
N PHE A 5 0.71 0.76 25.46
CA PHE A 5 0.94 1.05 26.87
C PHE A 5 -0.34 1.57 27.50
N TYR A 6 -0.88 0.81 28.46
CA TYR A 6 -2.08 1.17 29.19
C TYR A 6 -1.97 0.67 30.63
N ASN A 7 -2.50 1.44 31.57
CA ASN A 7 -2.48 1.11 33.00
C ASN A 7 -1.09 0.65 33.49
N GLU A 8 -0.08 1.47 33.21
CA GLU A 8 1.33 1.27 33.60
C GLU A 8 2.03 0.02 33.06
N THR A 9 1.43 -0.68 32.09
CA THR A 9 1.98 -1.93 31.53
C THR A 9 1.83 -1.98 30.02
N TRP A 10 2.76 -2.71 29.38
CA TRP A 10 2.68 -3.00 27.95
C TRP A 10 1.84 -4.25 27.72
N GLY A 11 0.99 -4.21 26.70
CA GLY A 11 0.20 -5.35 26.24
C GLY A 11 0.11 -5.38 24.72
N THR A 12 -0.34 -6.52 24.21
CA THR A 12 -0.52 -6.76 22.77
C THR A 12 -1.89 -6.30 22.28
N VAL A 13 -2.10 -6.42 20.97
CA VAL A 13 -3.36 -6.13 20.27
C VAL A 13 -3.80 -7.41 19.56
N CYS A 14 -5.07 -7.79 19.70
CA CYS A 14 -5.66 -8.93 19.00
C CYS A 14 -5.84 -8.62 17.51
N ASP A 15 -5.70 -9.63 16.64
CA ASP A 15 -5.91 -9.49 15.20
C ASP A 15 -7.36 -9.67 14.75
N ASP A 16 -8.27 -10.01 15.66
CA ASP A 16 -9.70 -10.03 15.40
C ASP A 16 -10.16 -8.65 14.89
N SER A 17 -10.76 -8.67 13.71
CA SER A 17 -11.17 -7.50 12.92
C SER A 17 -10.03 -6.55 12.51
N PHE A 18 -8.78 -6.80 12.89
CA PHE A 18 -7.66 -5.90 12.63
C PHE A 18 -7.27 -5.89 11.15
N ASP A 19 -7.31 -4.74 10.51
CA ASP A 19 -7.10 -4.59 9.07
C ASP A 19 -5.98 -3.59 8.71
N ASN A 20 -5.96 -3.19 7.43
CA ASN A 20 -4.95 -2.25 6.93
C ASN A 20 -5.23 -0.79 7.36
N ILE A 21 -6.46 -0.42 7.66
CA ILE A 21 -6.84 0.90 8.17
C ILE A 21 -6.32 1.04 9.61
N ASP A 22 -6.48 0.00 10.43
CA ASP A 22 -5.91 -0.02 11.80
C ASP A 22 -4.38 0.03 11.76
N ALA A 23 -3.77 -0.73 10.84
CA ALA A 23 -2.33 -0.71 10.63
C ALA A 23 -1.83 0.67 10.19
N GLN A 24 -2.58 1.39 9.36
CA GLN A 24 -2.26 2.77 8.95
C GLN A 24 -2.25 3.70 10.15
N VAL A 25 -3.29 3.68 10.99
CA VAL A 25 -3.37 4.50 12.21
C VAL A 25 -2.17 4.19 13.13
N ALA A 26 -1.89 2.92 13.37
CA ALA A 26 -0.77 2.49 14.22
C ALA A 26 0.59 2.96 13.67
N CYS A 27 0.83 2.81 12.36
CA CYS A 27 2.09 3.24 11.74
C CYS A 27 2.22 4.77 11.69
N ARG A 28 1.13 5.49 11.46
CA ARG A 28 1.09 6.96 11.51
C ARG A 28 1.40 7.48 12.91
N GLN A 29 0.86 6.85 13.95
CA GLN A 29 1.19 7.15 15.33
C GLN A 29 2.70 6.99 15.63
N LEU A 30 3.39 6.09 14.91
CA LEU A 30 4.83 5.86 15.01
C LEU A 30 5.68 6.77 14.10
N GLY A 31 5.06 7.66 13.31
CA GLY A 31 5.75 8.61 12.43
C GLY A 31 6.03 8.10 11.01
N TYR A 32 5.39 7.00 10.60
CA TYR A 32 5.43 6.52 9.21
C TYR A 32 4.22 7.03 8.42
N ASN A 33 4.33 7.11 7.09
CA ASN A 33 3.20 7.54 6.26
C ASN A 33 2.14 6.45 6.08
N ASN A 34 2.54 5.17 6.18
CA ASN A 34 1.68 4.06 5.86
C ASN A 34 2.05 2.76 6.61
N GLY A 35 1.09 1.85 6.72
CA GLY A 35 1.18 0.57 7.41
C GLY A 35 0.31 -0.50 6.79
N ILE A 36 0.76 -1.75 6.83
CA ILE A 36 -0.08 -2.91 6.49
C ILE A 36 -0.14 -3.91 7.64
N PHE A 37 -1.28 -4.59 7.76
CA PHE A 37 -1.40 -5.78 8.58
C PHE A 37 -0.53 -6.89 7.97
N ALA A 38 0.43 -7.38 8.76
CA ALA A 38 1.42 -8.38 8.36
C ALA A 38 1.12 -9.76 9.00
N GLY A 39 -0.15 -9.98 9.35
CA GLY A 39 -0.65 -11.19 9.97
C GLY A 39 -0.36 -11.29 11.47
N SER A 40 -0.77 -12.42 12.02
CA SER A 40 -0.74 -12.75 13.45
C SER A 40 0.49 -13.58 13.82
N THR A 41 0.85 -13.61 15.11
CA THR A 41 2.01 -14.38 15.59
C THR A 41 1.78 -14.99 16.96
N THR A 42 2.29 -16.20 17.15
CA THR A 42 2.33 -16.90 18.46
C THR A 42 3.54 -16.54 19.31
N LYS A 43 4.47 -15.74 18.78
CA LYS A 43 5.75 -15.39 19.45
C LYS A 43 5.64 -14.38 20.60
N SER A 44 4.44 -14.02 21.06
CA SER A 44 4.35 -13.12 22.21
C SER A 44 4.80 -13.82 23.48
N VAL A 45 5.69 -13.16 24.22
CA VAL A 45 6.08 -13.51 25.59
C VAL A 45 5.17 -12.85 26.63
N GLU A 46 4.39 -11.84 26.23
CA GLU A 46 3.46 -11.13 27.09
C GLU A 46 2.08 -11.80 27.06
N LYS A 47 1.50 -12.02 28.25
CA LYS A 47 0.14 -12.57 28.39
C LYS A 47 -0.95 -11.52 28.26
N GLN A 48 -0.62 -10.25 28.47
CA GLN A 48 -1.61 -9.19 28.48
C GLN A 48 -1.91 -8.71 27.05
N MET A 49 -3.19 -8.58 26.77
CA MET A 49 -3.74 -8.00 25.56
C MET A 49 -4.67 -6.87 25.96
N TRP A 50 -4.48 -5.70 25.36
CA TRP A 50 -5.17 -4.48 25.77
C TRP A 50 -6.27 -4.08 24.83
N LEU A 51 -6.11 -4.39 23.55
CA LEU A 51 -7.08 -4.06 22.51
C LEU A 51 -7.46 -5.33 21.75
N ASP A 52 -8.73 -5.37 21.39
CA ASP A 52 -9.38 -6.41 20.60
C ASP A 52 -10.52 -5.76 19.80
N ASN A 53 -10.84 -6.36 18.64
CA ASN A 53 -11.81 -5.87 17.67
C ASN A 53 -11.61 -4.38 17.37
N VAL A 54 -10.37 -4.01 17.08
CA VAL A 54 -10.02 -2.65 16.68
C VAL A 54 -10.64 -2.39 15.31
N ASP A 55 -11.37 -1.27 15.21
CA ASP A 55 -12.05 -0.83 14.00
C ASP A 55 -11.88 0.69 13.87
N CYS A 56 -10.82 1.08 13.18
CA CYS A 56 -10.49 2.46 12.87
C CYS A 56 -11.23 2.95 11.61
N SER A 57 -11.62 4.22 11.61
CA SER A 57 -12.09 4.92 10.40
C SER A 57 -10.93 5.36 9.49
N GLY A 58 -9.71 5.47 10.04
CA GLY A 58 -8.49 5.85 9.33
C GLY A 58 -7.98 7.26 9.65
N ASP A 59 -8.77 8.07 10.35
CA ASP A 59 -8.46 9.46 10.70
C ASP A 59 -7.96 9.62 12.16
N GLU A 60 -7.94 8.54 12.94
CA GLU A 60 -7.55 8.56 14.35
C GLU A 60 -6.07 8.89 14.56
N ASN A 61 -5.73 9.70 15.56
CA ASN A 61 -4.32 10.04 15.83
C ASN A 61 -3.56 8.91 16.53
N LYS A 62 -4.27 8.05 17.26
CA LYS A 62 -3.72 6.91 17.98
C LYS A 62 -4.61 5.70 17.78
N LEU A 63 -4.02 4.51 17.82
CA LEU A 63 -4.74 3.25 17.77
C LEU A 63 -5.75 3.09 18.93
N ALA A 64 -5.45 3.72 20.07
CA ALA A 64 -6.32 3.78 21.25
C ALA A 64 -7.60 4.60 21.05
N ASP A 65 -7.67 5.44 20.02
CA ASP A 65 -8.81 6.32 19.75
C ASP A 65 -9.83 5.67 18.81
N CYS A 66 -9.50 4.52 18.22
CA CYS A 66 -10.39 3.75 17.35
C CYS A 66 -11.50 3.06 18.15
N THR A 67 -12.54 2.56 17.47
CA THR A 67 -13.52 1.71 18.15
C THR A 67 -12.86 0.38 18.51
N HIS A 68 -13.11 -0.13 19.71
CA HIS A 68 -12.58 -1.42 20.19
C HIS A 68 -13.47 -1.99 21.31
N SER A 69 -13.30 -3.26 21.67
CA SER A 69 -14.09 -3.98 22.70
C SER A 69 -14.00 -3.40 24.13
N GLY A 70 -13.17 -2.38 24.35
CA GLY A 70 -12.77 -1.88 25.66
C GLY A 70 -11.41 -2.41 26.12
N TRP A 71 -10.78 -1.72 27.09
CA TRP A 71 -9.42 -2.05 27.54
C TRP A 71 -9.35 -3.39 28.27
N GLY A 72 -8.59 -4.33 27.72
CA GLY A 72 -8.40 -5.67 28.28
C GLY A 72 -9.65 -6.55 28.21
N VAL A 73 -10.64 -6.17 27.41
CA VAL A 73 -11.81 -6.99 27.06
C VAL A 73 -11.48 -7.65 25.73
N GLU A 74 -11.22 -8.95 25.77
CA GLU A 74 -10.79 -9.77 24.63
C GLU A 74 -11.23 -11.22 24.85
N ASP A 75 -11.45 -11.95 23.77
CA ASP A 75 -11.69 -13.39 23.77
C ASP A 75 -10.67 -14.17 22.92
N CYS A 76 -9.52 -13.54 22.66
CA CYS A 76 -8.49 -14.08 21.79
C CYS A 76 -7.54 -15.04 22.53
N PHE A 77 -7.07 -16.03 21.78
CA PHE A 77 -6.23 -17.13 22.22
C PHE A 77 -4.76 -16.89 21.85
N ARG A 78 -3.91 -17.88 22.14
CA ARG A 78 -2.49 -17.82 21.76
C ARG A 78 -2.33 -17.79 20.24
N GLY A 79 -1.72 -16.73 19.72
CA GLY A 79 -1.40 -16.63 18.29
C GLY A 79 -1.95 -15.40 17.60
N GLU A 80 -2.86 -14.70 18.26
CA GLU A 80 -3.66 -13.61 17.69
C GLU A 80 -3.01 -12.25 17.91
N HIS A 81 -1.70 -12.21 18.11
CA HIS A 81 -0.97 -10.95 18.29
C HIS A 81 -0.66 -10.30 16.95
N VAL A 82 -1.14 -9.07 16.76
CA VAL A 82 -0.96 -8.30 15.53
C VAL A 82 0.51 -8.02 15.22
N LYS A 83 0.93 -8.29 13.98
CA LYS A 83 2.12 -7.68 13.37
C LYS A 83 1.68 -6.70 12.31
N ILE A 84 2.33 -5.54 12.28
CA ILE A 84 2.22 -4.60 11.17
C ILE A 84 3.59 -4.39 10.52
N LYS A 85 3.58 -3.88 9.29
CA LYS A 85 4.77 -3.39 8.59
C LYS A 85 4.56 -1.92 8.20
N CYS A 86 5.35 -1.04 8.79
CA CYS A 86 5.31 0.39 8.48
C CYS A 86 6.28 0.74 7.34
N ASN A 87 5.91 1.74 6.55
CA ASN A 87 6.71 2.28 5.46
C ASN A 87 6.30 3.74 5.17
N ASN A 88 7.08 4.44 4.35
CA ASN A 88 6.82 5.84 4.00
C ASN A 88 6.16 6.03 2.64
N ASN A 89 5.67 4.95 2.02
CA ASN A 89 5.00 5.06 0.73
C ASN A 89 3.63 5.72 0.92
N THR A 90 3.20 6.51 -0.04
CA THR A 90 1.91 7.20 -0.06
C THR A 90 1.02 6.70 -1.18
N GLU A 91 -0.28 6.94 -1.05
CA GLU A 91 -1.27 6.62 -2.07
C GLU A 91 -0.87 7.21 -3.44
N GLY A 92 -0.95 6.38 -4.49
CA GLY A 92 -0.50 6.71 -5.84
C GLY A 92 1.01 6.66 -6.07
N ASP A 93 1.83 6.27 -5.08
CA ASP A 93 3.26 6.03 -5.29
C ASP A 93 3.48 4.95 -6.34
N VAL A 94 4.47 5.15 -7.22
CA VAL A 94 4.87 4.17 -8.23
C VAL A 94 6.22 3.56 -7.90
N ARG A 95 6.47 2.34 -8.41
CA ARG A 95 7.79 1.69 -8.36
C ARG A 95 8.03 0.83 -9.59
N LEU A 96 9.30 0.51 -9.82
CA LEU A 96 9.70 -0.51 -10.79
C LEU A 96 10.07 -1.81 -10.08
N SER A 97 9.37 -2.88 -10.43
CA SER A 97 9.59 -4.23 -9.90
C SER A 97 9.91 -5.17 -11.04
N SER A 98 11.18 -5.57 -11.18
CA SER A 98 11.67 -6.36 -12.31
C SER A 98 11.28 -5.77 -13.68
N GLY A 99 11.30 -4.44 -13.80
CA GLY A 99 10.92 -3.70 -15.01
C GLY A 99 9.42 -3.46 -15.21
N LYS A 100 8.55 -4.01 -14.35
CA LYS A 100 7.10 -3.73 -14.36
C LYS A 100 6.80 -2.45 -13.59
N LEU A 101 5.91 -1.63 -14.14
CA LEU A 101 5.36 -0.48 -13.45
C LEU A 101 4.27 -0.94 -12.48
N GLU A 102 4.50 -0.70 -11.20
CA GLU A 102 3.54 -0.97 -10.14
C GLU A 102 3.14 0.35 -9.46
N ILE A 103 1.89 0.44 -9.03
CA ILE A 103 1.32 1.59 -8.32
C ILE A 103 0.71 1.11 -7.00
N LEU A 104 0.85 1.93 -5.96
CA LEU A 104 0.26 1.69 -4.65
C LEU A 104 -1.15 2.27 -4.60
N HIS A 105 -2.13 1.41 -4.33
CA HIS A 105 -3.50 1.83 -4.01
C HIS A 105 -4.07 0.95 -2.91
N ASN A 106 -4.78 1.55 -1.94
CA ASN A 106 -5.33 0.85 -0.77
C ASN A 106 -4.29 -0.05 -0.09
N ASN A 107 -3.06 0.48 0.07
CA ASN A 107 -1.89 -0.20 0.64
C ASN A 107 -1.40 -1.47 -0.06
N GLU A 108 -1.93 -1.78 -1.24
CA GLU A 108 -1.49 -2.92 -2.04
C GLU A 108 -0.79 -2.44 -3.31
N TRP A 109 0.37 -3.04 -3.59
CA TRP A 109 1.02 -2.85 -4.88
C TRP A 109 0.26 -3.64 -5.94
N GLY A 110 -0.18 -2.93 -6.98
CA GLY A 110 -0.78 -3.51 -8.18
C GLY A 110 -0.09 -3.01 -9.42
N THR A 111 -0.52 -3.54 -10.55
CA THR A 111 0.07 -3.30 -11.87
C THR A 111 -0.76 -2.29 -12.66
N VAL A 112 -0.14 -1.72 -13.69
CA VAL A 112 -0.79 -0.80 -14.63
C VAL A 112 -1.02 -1.51 -15.95
N CYS A 113 -2.24 -1.40 -16.48
CA CYS A 113 -2.58 -1.99 -17.76
C CYS A 113 -1.95 -1.22 -18.93
N SER A 114 -1.52 -1.94 -19.96
CA SER A 114 -0.91 -1.37 -21.16
C SER A 114 -1.88 -0.76 -22.17
N ASP A 115 -3.19 -0.92 -21.97
CA ASP A 115 -4.21 -0.36 -22.86
C ASP A 115 -4.14 1.18 -22.79
N ASN A 116 -3.84 1.79 -23.93
CA ASN A 116 -3.60 3.23 -24.11
C ASN A 116 -2.45 3.83 -23.29
N PHE A 117 -1.55 3.00 -22.75
CA PHE A 117 -0.34 3.47 -22.07
C PHE A 117 0.78 3.73 -23.09
N ASP A 118 1.21 4.98 -23.22
CA ASP A 118 2.27 5.37 -24.14
C ASP A 118 3.45 6.08 -23.46
N LYS A 119 4.27 6.78 -24.26
CA LYS A 119 5.46 7.50 -23.79
C LYS A 119 5.12 8.63 -22.83
N ILE A 120 3.92 9.24 -22.91
CA ILE A 120 3.51 10.35 -22.05
C ILE A 120 3.27 9.83 -20.64
N GLU A 121 2.53 8.74 -20.49
CA GLU A 121 2.32 8.08 -19.20
C GLU A 121 3.64 7.55 -18.63
N ALA A 122 4.50 6.96 -19.48
CA ALA A 122 5.84 6.52 -19.07
C ALA A 122 6.69 7.67 -18.54
N GLN A 123 6.61 8.84 -19.18
CA GLN A 123 7.33 10.04 -18.76
C GLN A 123 6.82 10.54 -17.41
N VAL A 124 5.51 10.61 -17.19
CA VAL A 124 4.92 11.00 -15.90
C VAL A 124 5.36 10.04 -14.78
N ALA A 125 5.28 8.73 -15.02
CA ALA A 125 5.72 7.73 -14.05
C ALA A 125 7.22 7.85 -13.72
N CYS A 126 8.08 8.07 -14.71
CA CYS A 126 9.52 8.25 -14.48
C CYS A 126 9.84 9.58 -13.79
N ASN A 127 9.13 10.67 -14.12
CA ASN A 127 9.24 11.94 -13.40
C ASN A 127 8.88 11.79 -11.92
N GLN A 128 7.80 11.06 -11.63
CA GLN A 128 7.37 10.76 -10.26
C GLN A 128 8.45 9.96 -9.50
N LEU A 129 9.18 9.09 -10.18
CA LEU A 129 10.31 8.33 -9.63
C LEU A 129 11.61 9.15 -9.50
N GLY A 130 11.61 10.43 -9.91
CA GLY A 130 12.77 11.32 -9.88
C GLY A 130 13.70 11.25 -11.10
N TYR A 131 13.29 10.56 -12.17
CA TYR A 131 14.03 10.48 -13.42
C TYR A 131 13.58 11.54 -14.43
N SER A 132 14.42 11.85 -15.41
CA SER A 132 14.15 12.91 -16.39
C SER A 132 13.52 12.40 -17.69
N TYR A 133 13.62 11.10 -17.97
CA TYR A 133 13.07 10.50 -19.18
C TYR A 133 12.53 9.10 -18.92
N GLY A 134 11.43 8.77 -19.59
CA GLY A 134 10.78 7.46 -19.53
C GLY A 134 10.44 6.91 -20.90
N SER A 135 10.60 5.60 -21.08
CA SER A 135 10.11 4.89 -22.27
C SER A 135 9.40 3.59 -21.90
N VAL A 136 8.42 3.22 -22.74
CA VAL A 136 7.72 1.93 -22.62
C VAL A 136 8.66 0.82 -23.11
N LEU A 137 8.76 -0.26 -22.34
CA LEU A 137 9.42 -1.49 -22.79
C LEU A 137 8.45 -2.22 -23.74
N GLU A 138 8.85 -2.39 -25.00
CA GLU A 138 8.00 -3.05 -25.99
C GLU A 138 7.52 -4.42 -25.50
N LYS A 139 6.19 -4.52 -25.37
CA LYS A 139 5.37 -5.72 -25.20
C LYS A 139 6.05 -6.88 -24.47
N THR A 140 6.61 -6.60 -23.29
CA THR A 140 6.85 -7.66 -22.34
C THR A 140 5.49 -8.19 -21.92
N VAL A 141 5.15 -9.42 -22.34
CA VAL A 141 4.09 -10.22 -21.72
C VAL A 141 4.58 -10.59 -20.31
N ALA A 142 4.72 -9.57 -19.46
CA ALA A 142 5.11 -9.74 -18.09
C ALA A 142 3.83 -10.12 -17.35
N THR A 143 3.60 -11.42 -17.20
CA THR A 143 2.52 -11.91 -16.35
C THR A 143 2.82 -11.54 -14.91
N SER A 144 1.88 -10.89 -14.24
CA SER A 144 1.95 -10.63 -12.81
C SER A 144 0.76 -11.29 -12.14
N THR A 145 0.96 -11.81 -10.94
CA THR A 145 -0.13 -12.25 -10.07
C THR A 145 -0.74 -11.08 -9.29
N LEU A 146 -0.13 -9.89 -9.36
CA LEU A 146 -0.67 -8.69 -8.76
C LEU A 146 -1.89 -8.21 -9.53
N ARG A 147 -2.87 -7.67 -8.81
CA ARG A 147 -4.05 -7.03 -9.39
C ARG A 147 -3.66 -5.87 -10.31
N ILE A 148 -4.53 -5.52 -11.24
CA ILE A 148 -4.40 -4.32 -12.05
C ILE A 148 -5.15 -3.20 -11.32
N TRP A 149 -4.46 -2.08 -11.05
CA TRP A 149 -5.05 -0.92 -10.38
C TRP A 149 -5.53 0.14 -11.36
N LEU A 150 -4.76 0.42 -12.41
CA LEU A 150 -5.05 1.46 -13.39
C LEU A 150 -5.12 0.90 -14.80
N SER A 151 -6.02 1.46 -15.60
CA SER A 151 -6.24 1.16 -17.02
C SER A 151 -6.74 2.43 -17.74
N GLU A 152 -6.61 2.48 -19.07
CA GLU A 152 -7.04 3.61 -19.90
C GLU A 152 -6.44 4.95 -19.44
N LEU A 153 -5.18 4.91 -19.00
CA LEU A 153 -4.46 6.10 -18.55
C LEU A 153 -4.25 7.07 -19.70
N ARG A 154 -4.57 8.34 -19.45
CA ARG A 154 -4.38 9.46 -20.39
C ARG A 154 -3.83 10.65 -19.62
N CYS A 155 -2.52 10.80 -19.71
CA CYS A 155 -1.78 11.93 -19.17
C CYS A 155 -1.63 13.04 -20.21
N ASN A 156 -1.43 14.27 -19.75
CA ASN A 156 -1.06 15.41 -20.56
C ASN A 156 0.47 15.62 -20.56
N GLY A 157 1.18 14.99 -19.62
CA GLY A 157 2.63 15.04 -19.46
C GLY A 157 3.12 16.03 -18.40
N GLY A 158 2.21 16.79 -17.78
CA GLY A 158 2.52 17.77 -16.73
C GLY A 158 2.14 17.30 -15.32
N GLU A 159 1.54 16.12 -15.20
CA GLU A 159 1.11 15.52 -13.95
C GLU A 159 2.31 15.17 -13.05
N THR A 160 2.13 15.35 -11.73
CA THR A 160 3.16 15.01 -10.74
C THR A 160 3.11 13.56 -10.28
N LYS A 161 1.91 12.97 -10.28
CA LYS A 161 1.70 11.55 -10.03
C LYS A 161 0.97 10.92 -11.21
N LEU A 162 1.24 9.64 -11.46
CA LEU A 162 0.54 8.87 -12.48
C LEU A 162 -0.97 8.73 -12.17
N SER A 163 -1.33 8.73 -10.88
CA SER A 163 -2.72 8.73 -10.40
C SER A 163 -3.47 10.05 -10.64
N ASP A 164 -2.79 11.12 -11.04
CA ASP A 164 -3.42 12.41 -11.34
C ASP A 164 -3.91 12.47 -12.80
N CYS A 165 -3.47 11.54 -13.65
CA CYS A 165 -3.91 11.44 -15.03
C CYS A 165 -5.36 10.94 -15.11
N SER A 166 -6.04 11.19 -16.23
CA SER A 166 -7.37 10.59 -16.45
C SER A 166 -7.23 9.08 -16.59
N HIS A 167 -8.04 8.30 -15.86
CA HIS A 167 -8.04 6.84 -15.90
C HIS A 167 -9.41 6.26 -15.51
N THR A 168 -9.61 4.95 -15.68
CA THR A 168 -10.79 4.26 -15.12
C THR A 168 -10.75 4.23 -13.59
N ASP A 169 -11.91 4.04 -12.92
CA ASP A 169 -11.92 3.84 -11.47
C ASP A 169 -10.94 2.72 -11.06
N TRP A 170 -10.32 2.89 -9.89
CA TRP A 170 -9.36 1.93 -9.34
C TRP A 170 -9.85 0.48 -9.40
N GLY A 171 -9.05 -0.39 -10.02
CA GLY A 171 -9.35 -1.81 -10.15
C GLY A 171 -10.37 -2.18 -11.24
N LYS A 172 -10.98 -1.20 -11.93
CA LYS A 172 -11.87 -1.48 -13.08
C LYS A 172 -11.07 -1.48 -14.38
N HIS A 173 -11.04 -2.61 -15.06
CA HIS A 173 -10.35 -2.76 -16.34
C HIS A 173 -10.96 -3.89 -17.19
N THR A 174 -10.74 -3.84 -18.51
CA THR A 174 -11.04 -4.94 -19.45
C THR A 174 -9.79 -5.71 -19.88
N CYS A 175 -8.64 -5.37 -19.30
CA CYS A 175 -7.35 -5.92 -19.67
C CYS A 175 -7.24 -7.41 -19.34
N SER A 176 -6.71 -8.19 -20.28
CA SER A 176 -6.28 -9.57 -20.00
C SER A 176 -5.00 -9.56 -19.16
N HIS A 177 -4.76 -10.59 -18.33
CA HIS A 177 -3.65 -10.64 -17.36
C HIS A 177 -2.22 -10.59 -17.97
N GLY A 178 -2.09 -10.54 -19.31
CA GLY A 178 -0.82 -10.39 -20.03
C GLY A 178 -0.50 -8.95 -20.49
N ASN A 179 -1.39 -7.99 -20.26
CA ASN A 179 -1.26 -6.60 -20.73
C ASN A 179 -0.72 -5.68 -19.61
N ILE A 180 0.45 -5.99 -19.05
CA ILE A 180 1.05 -5.19 -17.97
C ILE A 180 2.18 -4.34 -18.52
N VAL A 181 2.20 -3.07 -18.11
CA VAL A 181 3.21 -2.11 -18.55
C VAL A 181 4.56 -2.41 -17.90
N GLY A 182 5.59 -2.48 -18.74
CA GLY A 182 6.97 -2.27 -18.33
C GLY A 182 7.47 -0.93 -18.84
N ILE A 183 8.23 -0.21 -18.03
CA ILE A 183 8.90 1.03 -18.44
C ILE A 183 10.39 1.00 -18.06
N ARG A 184 11.17 1.85 -18.71
CA ARG A 184 12.55 2.14 -18.35
C ARG A 184 12.69 3.64 -18.13
N CYS A 185 13.32 4.00 -17.02
CA CYS A 185 13.60 5.39 -16.67
C CYS A 185 15.11 5.68 -16.79
N PHE A 186 15.43 6.92 -17.11
CA PHE A 186 16.81 7.38 -17.35
C PHE A 186 17.05 8.72 -16.66
N GLU A 187 18.25 8.88 -16.08
CA GLU A 187 18.76 10.20 -15.69
C GLU A 187 19.15 10.99 -16.94
N GLY A 188 19.08 12.32 -16.86
CA GLY A 188 19.13 13.27 -17.99
C GLY A 188 20.01 12.91 -19.21
N ASN A 189 19.42 13.20 -20.38
CA ASN A 189 19.83 12.94 -21.77
C ASN A 189 19.74 11.47 -22.21
N GLY A 190 18.51 11.07 -22.53
CA GLY A 190 18.20 9.84 -23.25
C GLY A 190 18.80 9.81 -24.67
N VAL A 191 20.06 9.39 -24.74
CA VAL A 191 20.76 8.92 -25.94
C VAL A 191 21.30 7.53 -25.68
#